data_AF-A0A7I7NQE1-F1
#
_entry.id   AF-A0A7I7NQE1-F1
#
_cell.length_a   1.000
_cell.length_b   1.000
_cell.length_c   1.000
_cell.angle_alpha   90.00
_cell.angle_beta   90.00
_cell.angle_gamma   90.00
#
_symmetry.space_group_name_H-M   'P 1'
#
loop_
_entity.id
_entity.type
_entity.pdbx_description
1 polymer ?
#
loop_
_entity_poly.entity_id
_entity_poly.type
_entity_poly.pdbx_seq_one_letter_code
_entity_poly.pdbx_strand_id
1 'polypeptide(L)'
;MPRLRAAAARSDDVVDRLDAVLDESKRLIRDYPYLAAFLRAVRAETAVQQRRGAAKYPGSRAPRDVVTEIVDDARVQGVLSSDTGPAAAVEAICALTRGLSERAASLPPEDYEATLGSAKKLIRGTLFARMKPTDC
;
A
#
# COMPACT_ATOMS: atom_id res chain seq x y z
N MET A 1 3.53 6.43 11.77
CA MET A 1 4.70 6.37 10.87
C MET A 1 4.95 7.75 10.26
N PRO A 2 5.81 8.58 10.86
CA PRO A 2 6.01 9.97 10.42
C PRO A 2 6.53 10.09 8.98
N ARG A 3 7.44 9.21 8.55
CA ARG A 3 8.01 9.24 7.18
C ARG A 3 6.98 8.98 6.08
N LEU A 4 6.12 7.98 6.25
CA LEU A 4 5.06 7.68 5.27
C LEU A 4 4.03 8.80 5.18
N ARG A 5 3.64 9.38 6.33
CA ARG A 5 2.75 10.56 6.36
C ARG A 5 3.39 11.77 5.69
N ALA A 6 4.67 12.03 5.95
CA ALA A 6 5.40 13.11 5.29
C ALA A 6 5.52 12.90 3.78
N ALA A 7 5.68 11.66 3.32
CA ALA A 7 5.68 11.35 1.89
C ALA A 7 4.29 11.58 1.26
N ALA A 8 3.23 11.14 1.93
CA ALA A 8 1.84 11.35 1.51
C ALA A 8 1.41 12.83 1.53
N ALA A 9 2.13 13.71 2.22
CA ALA A 9 1.85 15.14 2.27
C ALA A 9 2.56 15.94 1.16
N ARG A 10 3.32 15.28 0.28
CA ARG A 10 4.09 15.94 -0.79
C ARG A 10 3.26 16.35 -2.01
N SER A 11 2.04 15.82 -2.13
CA SER A 11 1.14 16.09 -3.24
C SER A 11 -0.28 16.24 -2.71
N ASP A 12 -1.10 17.03 -3.42
CA ASP A 12 -2.53 17.12 -3.19
C ASP A 12 -3.30 16.09 -4.03
N ASP A 13 -2.70 15.58 -5.11
CA ASP A 13 -3.26 14.51 -5.94
C ASP A 13 -3.13 13.15 -5.24
N VAL A 14 -4.26 12.48 -5.05
CA VAL A 14 -4.35 11.21 -4.31
C VAL A 14 -3.48 10.11 -4.92
N VAL A 15 -3.40 10.02 -6.25
CA VAL A 15 -2.61 8.98 -6.93
C VAL A 15 -1.13 9.24 -6.71
N ASP A 16 -0.70 10.49 -6.85
CA ASP A 16 0.69 10.89 -6.62
C ASP A 16 1.08 10.76 -5.13
N ARG A 17 0.16 11.00 -4.20
CA ARG A 17 0.36 10.73 -2.76
C ARG A 17 0.63 9.24 -2.52
N LEU A 18 -0.14 8.36 -3.16
CA LEU A 18 0.05 6.93 -3.03
C LEU A 18 1.38 6.46 -3.63
N ASP A 19 1.74 6.99 -4.80
CA ASP A 19 3.04 6.72 -5.42
C ASP A 19 4.20 7.13 -4.51
N ALA A 20 4.09 8.29 -3.85
CA ALA A 20 5.08 8.77 -2.89
C ALA A 20 5.19 7.85 -1.65
N VAL A 21 4.07 7.30 -1.15
CA VAL A 21 4.07 6.33 -0.05
C VAL A 21 4.76 5.03 -0.45
N LEU A 22 4.53 4.54 -1.67
CA LEU A 22 5.19 3.34 -2.20
C LEU A 22 6.70 3.55 -2.38
N ASP A 23 7.12 4.72 -2.87
CA ASP A 23 8.54 5.08 -2.98
C ASP A 23 9.22 5.20 -1.62
N GLU A 24 8.56 5.81 -0.66
CA GLU A 24 9.08 5.92 0.71
C GLU A 24 9.16 4.54 1.38
N SER A 25 8.21 3.64 1.09
CA SER A 25 8.25 2.25 1.58
C SER A 25 9.47 1.50 1.02
N LYS A 26 9.77 1.64 -0.27
CA LYS A 26 11.01 1.14 -0.88
C LYS A 26 12.25 1.72 -0.18
N ARG A 27 12.29 3.04 0.03
CA ARG A 27 13.42 3.70 0.70
C ARG A 27 13.63 3.15 2.11
N LEU A 28 12.55 2.93 2.86
CA LEU A 28 12.62 2.33 4.20
C LEU A 28 13.20 0.92 4.17
N ILE A 29 12.84 0.09 3.20
CA ILE A 29 13.41 -1.26 3.09
C ILE A 29 14.92 -1.20 2.78
N ARG A 30 15.34 -0.26 1.92
CA ARG A 30 16.75 -0.05 1.60
C ARG A 30 17.54 0.48 2.80
N ASP A 31 16.99 1.47 3.49
CA ASP A 31 17.62 2.11 4.66
C ASP A 31 17.67 1.15 5.87
N TYR A 32 16.72 0.20 5.95
CA TYR A 32 16.61 -0.79 7.02
C TYR A 32 16.48 -2.22 6.44
N PRO A 33 17.59 -2.89 6.08
CA PRO A 33 17.56 -4.20 5.40
C PRO A 33 16.81 -5.31 6.16
N TYR A 34 16.80 -5.26 7.49
CA TYR A 34 16.08 -6.23 8.33
C TYR A 34 14.58 -5.94 8.46
N LEU A 35 14.10 -4.80 7.97
CA LEU A 35 12.70 -4.39 8.09
C LEU A 35 11.76 -5.38 7.40
N ALA A 36 12.11 -5.87 6.21
CA ALA A 36 11.30 -6.84 5.49
C ALA A 36 11.15 -8.18 6.26
N ALA A 37 12.25 -8.66 6.84
CA ALA A 37 12.27 -9.88 7.67
C ALA A 37 11.47 -9.68 8.96
N PHE A 38 11.65 -8.54 9.64
CA PHE A 38 10.89 -8.17 10.83
C PHE A 38 9.38 -8.10 10.54
N LEU A 39 8.98 -7.38 9.50
CA LEU A 39 7.57 -7.27 9.10
C LEU A 39 6.98 -8.65 8.75
N ARG A 40 7.76 -9.56 8.14
CA ARG A 40 7.35 -10.94 7.90
C ARG A 40 7.16 -11.70 9.22
N ALA A 41 8.07 -11.58 10.18
CA ALA A 41 7.98 -12.22 11.48
C ALA A 41 6.75 -11.73 12.28
N VAL A 42 6.53 -10.42 12.38
CA VAL A 42 5.35 -9.84 13.04
C VAL A 42 4.04 -10.35 12.42
N ARG A 43 3.99 -10.53 11.10
CA ARG A 43 2.82 -11.10 10.42
C ARG A 43 2.62 -12.58 10.73
N ALA A 44 3.69 -13.37 10.75
CA ALA A 44 3.60 -14.79 11.11
C ALA A 44 3.06 -14.95 12.54
N GLU A 45 3.53 -14.12 13.47
CA GLU A 45 3.04 -14.08 14.85
C GLU A 45 1.56 -13.65 14.88
N THR A 46 1.20 -12.56 14.20
CA THR A 46 -0.17 -12.05 14.14
C THR A 46 -1.14 -13.10 13.57
N ALA A 47 -0.74 -13.85 12.54
CA ALA A 47 -1.56 -14.92 11.97
C ALA A 47 -1.80 -16.06 12.99
N VAL A 48 -0.82 -16.36 13.84
CA VAL A 48 -0.96 -17.31 14.96
C VAL A 48 -1.87 -16.74 16.05
N GLN A 49 -1.74 -15.46 16.42
CA GLN A 49 -2.62 -14.82 17.41
C GLN A 49 -4.06 -14.67 16.92
N GLN A 50 -4.30 -14.40 15.64
CA GLN A 50 -5.64 -14.34 15.05
C GLN A 50 -6.34 -15.71 15.12
N ARG A 51 -5.60 -16.81 14.85
CA ARG A 51 -6.10 -18.17 15.07
C ARG A 51 -6.41 -18.47 16.55
N ARG A 52 -5.81 -17.72 17.47
CA ARG A 52 -6.01 -17.83 18.93
C ARG A 52 -7.01 -16.79 19.48
N GLY A 53 -7.67 -15.99 18.64
CA GLY A 53 -8.65 -14.99 19.06
C GLY A 53 -8.07 -13.77 19.79
N ALA A 54 -6.77 -13.50 19.70
CA ALA A 54 -6.12 -12.38 20.38
C ALA A 54 -6.27 -11.05 19.61
N ALA A 55 -6.37 -9.93 20.34
CA ALA A 55 -6.44 -8.59 19.78
C ALA A 55 -5.18 -8.22 18.98
N LYS A 56 -5.36 -7.57 17.82
CA LYS A 56 -4.28 -7.22 16.88
C LYS A 56 -3.41 -6.07 17.43
N TYR A 57 -2.08 -6.20 17.34
CA TYR A 57 -1.12 -5.20 17.83
C TYR A 57 -1.32 -3.82 17.15
N PRO A 58 -1.39 -2.69 17.89
CA PRO A 58 -1.69 -1.36 17.33
C PRO A 58 -0.67 -0.87 16.29
N GLY A 59 0.62 -1.18 16.49
CA GLY A 59 1.70 -0.74 15.60
C GLY A 59 1.62 -1.26 14.16
N SER A 60 0.91 -2.38 13.94
CA SER A 60 0.68 -2.95 12.60
C SER A 60 -0.28 -2.15 11.72
N ARG A 61 -1.04 -1.20 12.32
CA ARG A 61 -2.02 -0.39 11.60
C ARG A 61 -1.44 0.88 10.99
N ALA A 62 -0.31 1.38 11.47
CA ALA A 62 0.18 2.70 11.06
C ALA A 62 0.38 2.90 9.55
N PRO A 63 0.85 1.92 8.74
CA PRO A 63 0.86 2.05 7.28
C PRO A 63 -0.53 1.95 6.65
N ARG A 64 -1.39 1.06 7.17
CA ARG A 64 -2.78 0.91 6.73
C ARG A 64 -3.59 2.16 6.99
N ASP A 65 -3.35 2.86 8.09
CA ASP A 65 -4.06 4.09 8.45
C ASP A 65 -3.76 5.20 7.41
N VAL A 66 -2.50 5.36 7.00
CA VAL A 66 -2.13 6.31 5.93
C VAL A 66 -2.80 5.96 4.60
N VAL A 67 -2.84 4.67 4.24
CA VAL A 67 -3.53 4.22 3.03
C VAL A 67 -5.04 4.44 3.14
N THR A 68 -5.62 4.24 4.32
CA THR A 68 -7.05 4.49 4.58
C THR A 68 -7.38 5.97 4.40
N GLU A 69 -6.58 6.85 5.02
CA GLU A 69 -6.70 8.31 4.87
C GLU A 69 -6.68 8.71 3.38
N ILE A 70 -5.71 8.22 2.59
CA ILE A 70 -5.60 8.53 1.16
C ILE A 70 -6.81 8.01 0.36
N VAL A 71 -7.27 6.77 0.63
CA VAL A 71 -8.41 6.20 -0.10
C VAL A 71 -9.72 6.90 0.25
N ASP A 72 -9.90 7.32 1.50
CA ASP A 72 -11.07 8.10 1.90
C ASP A 72 -11.08 9.47 1.20
N ASP A 73 -9.93 10.14 1.11
CA ASP A 73 -9.79 11.38 0.34
C ASP A 73 -10.13 11.16 -1.14
N ALA A 74 -9.66 10.04 -1.73
CA ALA A 74 -9.95 9.66 -3.11
C ALA A 74 -11.45 9.53 -3.39
N ARG A 75 -12.16 8.92 -2.45
CA ARG A 75 -13.62 8.76 -2.52
C ARG A 75 -14.32 10.11 -2.42
N VAL A 76 -13.91 10.96 -1.48
CA VAL A 76 -14.49 12.30 -1.29
C VAL A 76 -14.28 13.18 -2.52
N GLN A 77 -13.12 13.08 -3.17
CA GLN A 77 -12.79 13.81 -4.40
C GLN A 77 -13.42 13.19 -5.66
N GLY A 78 -14.07 12.02 -5.57
CA GLY A 78 -14.70 11.34 -6.71
C GLY A 78 -13.71 10.77 -7.74
N VAL A 79 -12.45 10.55 -7.34
CA VAL A 79 -11.39 9.97 -8.19
C VAL A 79 -11.24 8.46 -8.00
N LEU A 80 -11.77 7.90 -6.91
CA LEU A 80 -11.89 6.46 -6.73
C LEU A 80 -12.96 5.91 -7.69
N SER A 81 -12.66 4.80 -8.37
CA SER A 81 -13.60 4.14 -9.28
C SER A 81 -14.90 3.76 -8.55
N SER A 82 -16.06 4.00 -9.17
CA SER A 82 -17.38 3.73 -8.59
C SER A 82 -17.62 2.24 -8.29
N ASP A 83 -16.95 1.36 -9.03
CA ASP A 83 -17.05 -0.10 -8.85
C ASP A 83 -16.14 -0.61 -7.73
N THR A 84 -15.29 0.27 -7.18
CA THR A 84 -14.30 -0.08 -6.14
C THR A 84 -14.78 0.40 -4.77
N GLY A 85 -15.10 -0.55 -3.88
CA GLY A 85 -15.34 -0.23 -2.48
C GLY A 85 -14.07 0.29 -1.79
N PRO A 86 -14.13 1.36 -0.97
CA PRO A 86 -12.95 1.96 -0.33
C PRO A 86 -12.21 0.98 0.58
N ALA A 87 -12.93 0.15 1.33
CA ALA A 87 -12.30 -0.91 2.14
C ALA A 87 -11.55 -1.94 1.29
N ALA A 88 -12.11 -2.33 0.13
CA ALA A 88 -11.45 -3.26 -0.77
C ALA A 88 -10.20 -2.65 -1.40
N ALA A 89 -10.23 -1.36 -1.76
CA ALA A 89 -9.05 -0.63 -2.23
C ALA A 89 -7.93 -0.59 -1.18
N VAL A 90 -8.25 -0.28 0.08
CA VAL A 90 -7.27 -0.29 1.18
C VAL A 90 -6.63 -1.66 1.33
N GLU A 91 -7.42 -2.74 1.36
CA GLU A 91 -6.89 -4.10 1.52
C GLU A 91 -6.06 -4.53 0.31
N ALA A 92 -6.46 -4.17 -0.91
CA ALA A 92 -5.69 -4.43 -2.14
C ALA A 92 -4.32 -3.73 -2.11
N ILE A 93 -4.29 -2.44 -1.77
CA ILE A 93 -3.05 -1.66 -1.65
C ILE A 93 -2.16 -2.24 -0.53
N CYS A 94 -2.73 -2.61 0.61
CA CYS A 94 -1.98 -3.24 1.71
C CYS A 94 -1.40 -4.60 1.29
N ALA A 95 -2.15 -5.41 0.55
CA ALA A 95 -1.69 -6.70 0.02
C ALA A 95 -0.55 -6.53 -0.98
N LEU A 96 -0.65 -5.56 -1.89
CA LEU A 96 0.41 -5.23 -2.85
C LEU A 96 1.68 -4.73 -2.14
N THR A 97 1.55 -3.82 -1.19
CA THR A 97 2.69 -3.30 -0.40
C THR A 97 3.39 -4.42 0.36
N ARG A 98 2.62 -5.38 0.89
CA ARG A 98 3.17 -6.59 1.51
C ARG A 98 3.93 -7.43 0.49
N GLY A 99 3.35 -7.72 -0.66
CA GLY A 99 3.99 -8.51 -1.72
C GLY A 99 5.31 -7.88 -2.18
N LEU A 100 5.31 -6.56 -2.38
CA LEU A 100 6.51 -5.79 -2.71
C LEU A 100 7.56 -5.90 -1.59
N SER A 101 7.17 -5.78 -0.33
CA SER A 101 8.11 -5.93 0.79
C SER A 101 8.76 -7.32 0.84
N GLU A 102 8.01 -8.35 0.44
CA GLU A 102 8.53 -9.73 0.38
C GLU A 102 9.47 -9.95 -0.80
N ARG A 103 9.20 -9.29 -1.94
CA ARG A 103 10.04 -9.32 -3.15
C ARG A 103 11.32 -8.49 -3.03
N ALA A 104 11.31 -7.44 -2.22
CA ALA A 104 12.50 -6.60 -2.00
C ALA A 104 13.70 -7.37 -1.41
N ALA A 105 13.44 -8.50 -0.74
CA ALA A 105 14.49 -9.36 -0.18
C ALA A 105 14.99 -10.44 -1.16
N SER A 106 14.33 -10.63 -2.30
CA SER A 106 14.59 -11.76 -3.21
C SER A 106 14.82 -11.37 -4.67
N LEU A 107 14.40 -10.18 -5.09
CA LEU A 107 14.63 -9.69 -6.45
C LEU A 107 15.92 -8.88 -6.55
N PRO A 108 16.61 -8.93 -7.71
CA PRO A 108 17.58 -7.92 -8.09
C PRO A 108 16.96 -6.50 -8.03
N PRO A 109 17.76 -5.45 -7.76
CA PRO A 109 17.24 -4.10 -7.64
C PRO A 109 16.45 -3.62 -8.87
N GLU A 110 16.94 -3.90 -10.08
CA GLU A 110 16.28 -3.53 -11.35
C GLU A 110 14.91 -4.19 -11.53
N ASP A 111 14.81 -5.48 -11.22
CA ASP A 111 13.56 -6.23 -11.28
C ASP A 111 12.56 -5.75 -10.22
N TYR A 112 13.06 -5.36 -9.04
CA TYR A 112 12.24 -4.75 -8.01
C TYR A 112 11.69 -3.40 -8.45
N GLU A 113 12.50 -2.53 -9.08
CA GLU A 113 12.03 -1.26 -9.65
C GLU A 113 10.95 -1.47 -10.71
N ALA A 114 11.17 -2.41 -11.64
CA ALA A 114 10.21 -2.73 -12.69
C ALA A 114 8.89 -3.26 -12.10
N THR A 115 8.99 -4.09 -11.05
CA THR A 115 7.82 -4.61 -10.31
C THR A 115 7.07 -3.49 -9.61
N LEU A 116 7.78 -2.58 -8.93
CA LEU A 116 7.19 -1.43 -8.26
C LEU A 116 6.49 -0.50 -9.26
N GLY A 117 7.14 -0.19 -10.39
CA GLY A 117 6.55 0.62 -11.46
C GLY A 117 5.30 -0.03 -12.06
N SER A 118 5.29 -1.35 -12.22
CA SER A 118 4.12 -2.10 -12.68
C SER A 118 2.97 -2.07 -11.66
N ALA A 119 3.27 -2.20 -10.37
CA ALA A 119 2.29 -2.10 -9.31
C ALA A 119 1.61 -0.72 -9.26
N LYS A 120 2.38 0.37 -9.41
CA LYS A 120 1.83 1.73 -9.49
C LYS A 120 0.88 1.90 -10.68
N LYS A 121 1.27 1.42 -11.86
CA LYS A 121 0.42 1.42 -13.07
C LYS A 121 -0.86 0.63 -12.88
N LEU A 122 -0.79 -0.56 -12.27
CA LEU A 122 -1.96 -1.37 -11.95
C LEU A 122 -2.92 -0.63 -11.02
N ILE A 123 -2.41 -0.09 -9.91
CA ILE A 123 -3.23 0.66 -8.95
C ILE A 123 -3.93 1.84 -9.64
N ARG A 124 -3.19 2.62 -10.42
CA ARG A 124 -3.75 3.77 -11.17
C ARG A 124 -4.82 3.32 -12.17
N GLY A 125 -4.59 2.22 -12.87
CA GLY A 125 -5.47 1.70 -13.90
C GLY A 125 -6.72 0.96 -13.39
N THR A 126 -6.68 0.38 -12.19
CA THR A 126 -7.79 -0.43 -11.66
C THR A 126 -8.60 0.28 -10.58
N LEU A 127 -7.95 1.02 -9.68
CA LEU A 127 -8.62 1.65 -8.54
C LEU A 127 -9.03 3.10 -8.83
N PHE A 128 -8.29 3.80 -9.69
CA PHE A 128 -8.45 5.24 -9.93
C PHE A 128 -8.80 5.60 -11.39
N ALA A 129 -8.74 4.64 -12.32
CA ALA A 129 -9.25 4.89 -13.66
C ALA A 129 -10.77 4.92 -13.58
N ARG A 130 -11.37 6.01 -14.07
CA ARG A 130 -12.80 6.07 -14.33
C ARG A 130 -13.08 4.99 -15.38
N MET A 131 -13.74 3.89 -15.00
CA MET A 131 -14.39 3.05 -15.99
C MET A 131 -15.39 3.96 -16.70
N LYS A 132 -15.11 4.28 -17.97
CA LYS A 132 -16.17 4.80 -18.84
C LYS A 132 -17.26 3.73 -18.83
N PRO A 133 -18.54 4.09 -18.61
CA PRO A 133 -19.61 3.16 -18.96
C PRO A 133 -19.36 2.80 -20.42
N THR A 134 -19.12 1.51 -20.68
CA THR A 134 -19.34 0.98 -22.02
C THR A 134 -20.82 1.20 -22.29
N ASP A 135 -21.13 2.22 -23.10
CA ASP A 135 -22.40 2.28 -23.82
C ASP A 135 -22.46 1.00 -24.69
N CYS A 136 -23.31 0.06 -24.28
CA CYS A 136 -23.96 -0.98 -25.10
C CYS A 136 -25.12 -1.59 -24.30
#